data_AF-A0A8H1QLM9-F1
#
_entry.id   AF-A0A8H1QLM9-F1
#
_cell.length_a   1.000
_cell.length_b   1.000
_cell.length_c   1.000
_cell.angle_alpha   90.00
_cell.angle_beta   90.00
_cell.angle_gamma   90.00
#
_symmetry.space_group_name_H-M   'P 1'
#
loop_
_entity.id
_entity.type
_entity.pdbx_description
1 polymer ?
#
loop_
_entity_poly.entity_id
_entity_poly.type
_entity_poly.pdbx_seq_one_letter_code
_entity_poly.pdbx_strand_id
1 'polypeptide(L)'
;MSAASGSVNTSVAAGRARRRGVPSSAAVPAPRHERADTPGSRLAPENLDTAERQLLDEEIEQLRAEVSQLRQALDSRPVIDQARDMVMALGPCDAEVAWQVLVQVSQHSNIKLRHVAAALVAGAEGTPVPKPIRKALASALHRVRTARR
;
A
#
# COMPACT_ATOMS: atom_id res chain seq x y z
N MET A 1 -23.88 -33.05 -32.42
CA MET A 1 -22.82 -32.88 -33.44
C MET A 1 -22.99 -31.51 -34.06
N SER A 2 -22.17 -30.52 -33.68
CA SER A 2 -22.31 -29.15 -34.16
C SER A 2 -20.96 -28.47 -34.31
N ALA A 3 -20.85 -27.73 -35.41
CA ALA A 3 -19.85 -26.74 -35.82
C ALA A 3 -18.43 -27.24 -36.17
N ALA A 4 -18.22 -27.35 -37.48
CA ALA A 4 -16.92 -27.31 -38.14
C ALA A 4 -16.52 -25.85 -38.48
N SER A 5 -15.20 -25.66 -38.54
CA SER A 5 -14.45 -24.75 -39.42
C SER A 5 -14.54 -23.24 -39.25
N GLY A 6 -13.34 -22.64 -39.16
CA GLY A 6 -13.12 -21.21 -39.36
C GLY A 6 -11.72 -20.75 -38.96
N SER A 7 -10.68 -21.28 -39.62
CA SER A 7 -9.30 -20.77 -39.53
C SER A 7 -9.14 -19.53 -40.42
N VAL A 8 -8.52 -18.46 -39.93
CA VAL A 8 -7.72 -17.55 -40.77
C VAL A 8 -6.52 -17.05 -39.97
N ASN A 9 -5.33 -17.33 -40.50
CA ASN A 9 -4.03 -16.87 -40.06
C ASN A 9 -3.55 -15.80 -41.06
N THR A 10 -3.09 -14.63 -40.60
CA THR A 10 -2.28 -13.68 -41.40
C THR A 10 -1.52 -12.79 -40.40
N SER A 11 -0.20 -12.89 -40.16
CA SER A 11 1.01 -12.80 -40.99
C SER A 11 1.51 -11.36 -41.23
N VAL A 12 2.83 -11.19 -41.06
CA VAL A 12 3.73 -10.08 -41.48
C VAL A 12 3.55 -8.77 -40.66
N ALA A 13 4.57 -8.03 -40.19
CA ALA A 13 5.86 -7.74 -40.79
C ALA A 13 6.91 -7.26 -39.78
N ALA A 14 8.15 -7.66 -40.04
CA ALA A 14 9.36 -7.08 -39.48
C ALA A 14 9.58 -5.66 -40.01
N GLY A 15 9.94 -4.73 -39.12
CA GLY A 15 10.24 -3.33 -39.45
C GLY A 15 11.54 -2.85 -38.81
N ARG A 16 12.68 -3.25 -39.39
CA ARG A 16 14.02 -2.77 -39.04
C ARG A 16 14.30 -1.46 -39.80
N ALA A 17 14.25 -0.31 -39.14
CA ALA A 17 14.65 0.98 -39.70
C ALA A 17 15.87 1.51 -38.91
N ARG A 18 17.09 1.21 -39.40
CA ARG A 18 17.93 2.10 -40.24
C ARG A 18 18.31 3.41 -39.55
N ARG A 19 19.49 3.35 -38.92
CA ARG A 19 20.39 4.47 -38.59
C ARG A 19 20.50 5.42 -39.79
N ARG A 20 20.33 6.72 -39.56
CA ARG A 20 20.62 7.78 -40.53
C ARG A 20 21.37 8.92 -39.84
N GLY A 21 22.58 9.17 -40.35
CA GLY A 21 23.21 10.49 -40.51
C GLY A 21 23.59 11.27 -39.25
N VAL A 22 24.88 11.26 -38.92
CA VAL A 22 25.53 12.38 -38.21
C VAL A 22 25.99 13.38 -39.28
N PRO A 23 25.48 14.62 -39.33
CA PRO A 23 26.17 15.68 -40.05
C PRO A 23 27.31 16.23 -39.20
N SER A 24 28.43 16.40 -39.89
CA SER A 24 29.72 16.92 -39.45
C SER A 24 29.66 18.41 -39.08
N SER A 25 30.41 18.75 -38.03
CA SER A 25 31.19 19.99 -37.85
C SER A 25 30.48 21.34 -37.89
N ALA A 26 30.23 21.89 -36.71
CA ALA A 26 30.48 23.31 -36.43
C ALA A 26 31.33 23.39 -35.16
N ALA A 27 32.57 23.85 -35.31
CA ALA A 27 33.52 24.06 -34.23
C ALA A 27 32.94 25.04 -33.20
N VAL A 28 32.76 24.58 -31.97
CA VAL A 28 32.49 25.45 -30.82
C VAL A 28 33.82 26.08 -30.42
N PRO A 29 33.96 27.41 -30.41
CA PRO A 29 35.19 28.03 -29.92
C PRO A 29 35.34 27.73 -28.42
N ALA A 30 36.53 27.26 -28.04
CA ALA A 30 36.88 26.96 -26.66
C ALA A 30 36.65 28.19 -25.75
N PRO A 31 36.11 28.02 -24.53
CA PRO A 31 36.03 29.12 -23.58
C PRO A 31 37.45 29.54 -23.19
N ARG A 32 37.76 30.82 -23.35
CA ARG A 32 38.97 31.41 -22.79
C ARG A 32 38.93 31.18 -21.28
N HIS A 33 39.93 30.50 -20.75
CA HIS A 33 40.15 30.44 -19.31
C HIS A 33 40.48 31.85 -18.80
N GLU A 34 39.45 32.60 -18.40
CA GLU A 34 39.63 33.66 -17.43
C GLU A 34 40.19 33.00 -16.16
N ARG A 35 41.45 33.30 -15.85
CA ARG A 35 42.04 32.94 -14.56
C ARG A 35 41.28 33.74 -13.51
N ALA A 36 40.24 33.15 -12.97
CA ALA A 36 39.62 33.60 -11.74
C ALA A 36 40.64 33.35 -10.61
N ASP A 37 41.33 34.42 -10.21
CA ASP A 37 41.88 34.50 -8.87
C ASP A 37 40.77 34.11 -7.90
N THR A 38 40.95 32.99 -7.20
CA THR A 38 40.07 32.60 -6.09
C THR A 38 40.84 32.76 -4.78
N PRO A 39 40.83 33.93 -4.13
CA PRO A 39 41.16 34.02 -2.73
C PRO A 39 39.88 33.81 -1.91
N GLY A 40 39.86 32.72 -1.14
CA GLY A 40 39.11 32.67 0.11
C GLY A 40 37.74 31.98 0.06
N SER A 41 37.55 31.14 1.07
CA SER A 41 36.26 30.64 1.53
C SER A 41 35.65 29.48 0.76
N ARG A 42 36.38 28.36 0.79
CA ARG A 42 35.73 27.06 1.00
C ARG A 42 35.05 27.12 2.38
N LEU A 43 33.82 27.64 2.44
CA LEU A 43 32.94 27.39 3.59
C LEU A 43 32.65 25.89 3.56
N ALA A 44 33.50 25.10 4.21
CA ALA A 44 33.07 23.80 4.70
C ALA A 44 31.86 24.07 5.60
N PRO A 45 30.73 23.35 5.45
CA PRO A 45 29.66 23.48 6.41
C PRO A 45 30.23 23.17 7.78
N GLU A 46 30.08 24.14 8.69
CA GLU A 46 30.55 24.08 10.06
C GLU A 46 30.07 22.77 10.69
N ASN A 47 31.00 22.05 11.33
CA ASN A 47 30.68 20.81 12.00
C ASN A 47 29.67 21.12 13.10
N LEU A 48 28.39 20.77 12.90
CA LEU A 48 27.39 20.70 13.98
C LEU A 48 28.06 20.04 15.17
N ASP A 49 27.96 20.66 16.33
CA ASP A 49 28.60 20.13 17.51
C ASP A 49 28.03 18.71 17.79
N THR A 50 28.82 17.85 18.45
CA THR A 50 28.40 16.45 18.65
C THR A 50 27.08 16.36 19.43
N ALA A 51 26.76 17.37 20.27
CA ALA A 51 25.52 17.40 21.04
C ALA A 51 24.31 17.82 20.18
N GLU A 52 24.46 18.81 19.30
CA GLU A 52 23.48 19.21 18.30
C GLU A 52 23.15 18.06 17.37
N ARG A 53 24.14 17.28 16.94
CA ARG A 53 23.92 16.05 16.15
C ARG A 53 23.12 15.01 16.94
N GLN A 54 23.44 14.83 18.22
CA GLN A 54 22.71 13.89 19.09
C GLN A 54 21.24 14.32 19.25
N LEU A 55 20.97 15.60 19.47
CA LEU A 55 19.60 16.12 19.58
C LEU A 55 18.82 15.97 18.27
N LEU A 56 19.47 16.22 17.13
CA LEU A 56 18.88 16.00 15.82
C LEU A 56 18.59 14.51 15.56
N ASP A 57 19.49 13.62 15.94
CA ASP A 57 19.31 12.18 15.80
C ASP A 57 18.16 11.67 16.69
N GLU A 58 18.06 12.15 17.93
CA GLU A 58 16.94 11.86 18.84
C GLU A 58 15.60 12.33 18.27
N GLU A 59 15.54 13.56 17.76
CA GLU A 59 14.35 14.12 17.12
C GLU A 59 13.97 13.32 15.85
N ILE A 60 14.95 12.94 15.03
CA ILE A 60 14.72 12.12 13.84
C ILE A 60 14.14 10.76 14.22
N GLU A 61 14.65 10.11 15.27
CA GLU A 61 14.14 8.82 15.73
C GLU A 61 12.72 8.93 16.30
N GLN A 62 12.43 10.01 17.05
CA GLN A 62 11.08 10.29 17.55
C GLN A 62 10.08 10.47 16.39
N LEU A 63 10.43 11.30 15.40
CA LEU A 63 9.58 11.52 14.22
C LEU A 63 9.40 10.25 13.40
N ARG A 64 10.44 9.41 13.27
CA ARG A 64 10.34 8.10 12.59
C ARG A 64 9.37 7.17 13.31
N ALA A 65 9.43 7.12 14.64
CA ALA A 65 8.52 6.32 15.45
C ALA A 65 7.06 6.79 15.27
N GLU A 66 6.82 8.09 15.29
CA GLU A 66 5.49 8.67 15.06
C GLU A 66 4.96 8.35 13.65
N VAL A 67 5.77 8.59 12.62
CA VAL A 67 5.41 8.25 11.23
C VAL A 67 5.10 6.76 11.09
N SER A 68 5.86 5.88 11.75
CA SER A 68 5.58 4.44 11.73
C SER A 68 4.23 4.10 12.37
N GLN A 69 3.91 4.69 13.52
CA GLN A 69 2.63 4.47 14.19
C GLN A 69 1.45 4.98 13.35
N LEU A 70 1.60 6.16 12.73
CA LEU A 70 0.58 6.73 11.85
C LEU A 70 0.38 5.87 10.59
N ARG A 71 1.46 5.41 9.94
CA ARG A 71 1.38 4.49 8.80
C ARG A 71 0.68 3.19 9.17
N GLN A 72 1.03 2.59 10.31
CA GLN A 72 0.35 1.39 10.79
C GLN A 72 -1.14 1.62 11.05
N ALA A 73 -1.53 2.78 11.58
CA ALA A 73 -2.93 3.14 11.75
C ALA A 73 -3.66 3.27 10.41
N LEU A 74 -3.01 3.91 9.41
CA LEU A 74 -3.55 4.03 8.06
C LEU A 74 -3.69 2.68 7.36
N ASP A 75 -2.72 1.77 7.50
CA ASP A 75 -2.76 0.44 6.88
C ASP A 75 -3.88 -0.45 7.46
N SER A 76 -4.27 -0.21 8.72
CA SER A 76 -5.32 -0.99 9.37
C SER A 76 -6.74 -0.61 8.94
N ARG A 77 -6.95 0.63 8.44
CA ARG A 77 -8.27 1.12 8.00
C ARG A 77 -8.79 0.36 6.76
N PRO A 78 -8.01 0.16 5.68
CA PRO A 78 -8.43 -0.63 4.53
C PRO A 78 -8.88 -2.05 4.89
N VAL A 79 -8.16 -2.72 5.80
CA VAL A 79 -8.48 -4.11 6.17
C VAL A 79 -9.78 -4.20 6.98
N ILE A 80 -10.04 -3.21 7.84
CA ILE A 80 -11.28 -3.18 8.65
C ILE A 80 -12.47 -2.81 7.77
N ASP A 81 -12.30 -1.86 6.84
CA ASP A 81 -13.33 -1.51 5.86
C ASP A 81 -13.66 -2.70 4.95
N GLN A 82 -12.65 -3.42 4.45
CA GLN A 82 -12.86 -4.64 3.65
C GLN A 82 -13.60 -5.73 4.44
N ALA A 83 -13.23 -5.95 5.70
CA ALA A 83 -13.94 -6.89 6.55
C ALA A 83 -15.40 -6.47 6.79
N ARG A 84 -15.68 -5.16 6.90
CA ARG A 84 -17.05 -4.63 7.01
C ARG A 84 -17.86 -4.94 5.76
N ASP A 85 -17.28 -4.70 4.58
CA ASP A 85 -17.94 -4.98 3.29
C ASP A 85 -18.21 -6.49 3.12
N MET A 86 -17.27 -7.34 3.55
CA MET A 86 -17.49 -8.79 3.59
C MET A 86 -18.65 -9.18 4.52
N VAL A 87 -18.77 -8.57 5.69
CA VAL A 87 -19.90 -8.83 6.61
C VAL A 87 -21.22 -8.42 5.97
N MET A 88 -21.26 -7.28 5.28
CA MET A 88 -22.42 -6.83 4.50
C MET A 88 -22.78 -7.80 3.37
N ALA A 89 -21.80 -8.42 2.72
CA ALA A 89 -22.05 -9.43 1.70
C ALA A 89 -22.61 -10.74 2.30
N LEU A 90 -22.21 -11.09 3.52
CA LEU A 90 -22.61 -12.32 4.20
C LEU A 90 -24.00 -12.23 4.86
N GLY A 91 -24.46 -11.03 5.22
CA GLY A 91 -25.68 -10.83 6.00
C GLY A 91 -26.56 -9.71 5.45
N PRO A 92 -27.87 -9.71 5.74
CA PRO A 92 -28.77 -8.66 5.28
C PRO A 92 -28.64 -7.40 6.15
N CYS A 93 -27.47 -6.75 6.19
CA CYS A 93 -27.15 -5.58 7.01
C CYS A 93 -26.49 -4.44 6.20
N ASP A 94 -26.64 -3.21 6.67
CA ASP A 94 -25.91 -2.04 6.18
C ASP A 94 -24.52 -1.92 6.85
N ALA A 95 -23.78 -0.86 6.50
CA ALA A 95 -22.43 -0.62 7.00
C ALA A 95 -22.35 -0.43 8.52
N GLU A 96 -23.32 0.27 9.12
CA GLU A 96 -23.33 0.51 10.57
C GLU A 96 -23.57 -0.80 11.32
N VAL A 97 -24.56 -1.59 10.90
CA VAL A 97 -24.82 -2.89 11.52
C VAL A 97 -23.64 -3.85 11.30
N ALA A 98 -22.99 -3.82 10.14
CA ALA A 98 -21.80 -4.63 9.88
C ALA A 98 -20.62 -4.25 10.79
N TRP A 99 -20.41 -2.96 11.04
CA TRP A 99 -19.43 -2.49 12.02
C TRP A 99 -19.74 -3.04 13.42
N GLN A 100 -20.99 -2.95 13.88
CA GLN A 100 -21.40 -3.49 15.17
C GLN A 100 -21.20 -5.00 15.25
N VAL A 101 -21.43 -5.74 14.16
CA VAL A 101 -21.10 -7.17 14.08
C VAL A 101 -19.61 -7.41 14.30
N LEU A 102 -18.72 -6.68 13.63
CA LEU A 102 -17.28 -6.83 13.83
C LEU A 102 -16.84 -6.51 15.26
N VAL A 103 -17.40 -5.46 15.87
CA VAL A 103 -17.16 -5.11 17.29
C VAL A 103 -17.62 -6.24 18.20
N GLN A 104 -18.82 -6.79 17.99
CA GLN A 104 -19.32 -7.93 18.75
C GLN A 104 -18.39 -9.15 18.58
N VAL A 105 -17.97 -9.47 17.36
CA VAL A 105 -17.05 -10.58 17.10
C VAL A 105 -15.73 -10.39 17.85
N SER A 106 -15.17 -9.18 17.82
CA SER A 106 -13.94 -8.83 18.55
C SER A 106 -14.10 -9.05 20.05
N GLN A 107 -15.19 -8.56 20.65
CA GLN A 107 -15.48 -8.73 22.08
C GLN A 107 -15.68 -10.20 22.46
N HIS A 108 -16.51 -10.94 21.71
CA HIS A 108 -16.83 -12.34 22.03
C HIS A 108 -15.67 -13.30 21.78
N SER A 109 -14.76 -12.95 20.85
CA SER A 109 -13.54 -13.74 20.61
C SER A 109 -12.36 -13.31 21.49
N ASN A 110 -12.47 -12.18 22.21
CA ASN A 110 -11.38 -11.53 22.93
C ASN A 110 -10.12 -11.31 22.06
N ILE A 111 -10.32 -10.92 20.80
CA ILE A 111 -9.27 -10.64 19.83
C ILE A 111 -9.44 -9.21 19.34
N LYS A 112 -8.32 -8.47 19.26
CA LYS A 112 -8.32 -7.08 18.78
C LYS A 112 -8.97 -6.99 17.39
N LEU A 113 -9.85 -6.01 17.19
CA LEU A 113 -10.65 -5.81 15.97
C LEU A 113 -9.82 -5.91 14.68
N ARG A 114 -8.65 -5.25 14.63
CA ARG A 114 -7.73 -5.32 13.47
C ARG A 114 -7.30 -6.74 13.10
N HIS A 115 -7.09 -7.60 14.09
CA HIS A 115 -6.71 -9.00 13.87
C HIS A 115 -7.92 -9.84 13.48
N VAL A 116 -9.12 -9.51 13.99
CA VAL A 116 -10.37 -10.09 13.50
C VAL A 116 -10.54 -9.77 12.02
N ALA A 117 -10.44 -8.50 11.64
CA ALA A 117 -10.58 -8.06 10.26
C ALA A 117 -9.55 -8.75 9.34
N ALA A 118 -8.27 -8.72 9.71
CA ALA A 118 -7.23 -9.41 8.95
C ALA A 118 -7.49 -10.92 8.80
N ALA A 119 -7.96 -11.58 9.86
CA ALA A 119 -8.29 -13.00 9.80
C ALA A 119 -9.48 -13.28 8.87
N LEU A 120 -10.48 -12.40 8.81
CA LEU A 120 -11.61 -12.53 7.89
C LEU A 120 -11.16 -12.37 6.44
N VAL A 121 -10.36 -11.34 6.15
CA VAL A 121 -9.80 -11.10 4.80
C VAL A 121 -8.94 -12.28 4.34
N ALA A 122 -7.98 -12.71 5.17
CA ALA A 122 -7.18 -13.90 4.88
C ALA A 122 -8.06 -15.17 4.72
N GLY A 123 -9.20 -15.22 5.42
CA GLY A 123 -10.26 -16.21 5.24
C GLY A 123 -10.80 -16.31 3.82
N ALA A 124 -11.07 -15.16 3.19
CA ALA A 124 -11.51 -15.11 1.80
C ALA A 124 -10.42 -15.54 0.82
N GLU A 125 -9.16 -15.39 1.20
CA GLU A 125 -7.98 -15.81 0.40
C GLU A 125 -7.60 -17.28 0.62
N GLY A 126 -8.38 -18.04 1.41
CA GLY A 126 -8.18 -19.47 1.63
C GLY A 126 -7.42 -19.83 2.92
N THR A 127 -7.04 -18.85 3.73
CA THR A 127 -6.41 -19.10 5.04
C THR A 127 -7.48 -19.44 6.09
N PRO A 128 -7.34 -20.52 6.87
CA PRO A 128 -8.35 -20.87 7.86
C PRO A 128 -8.54 -19.79 8.95
N VAL A 129 -9.73 -19.20 9.02
CA VAL A 129 -10.09 -18.22 10.07
C VAL A 129 -10.10 -18.90 11.45
N PRO A 130 -9.49 -18.36 12.52
CA PRO A 130 -9.50 -18.96 13.86
C PRO A 130 -10.90 -19.32 14.39
N LYS A 131 -11.02 -20.48 15.05
CA LYS A 131 -12.31 -21.01 15.56
C LYS A 131 -13.10 -20.02 16.43
N PRO A 132 -12.49 -19.27 17.37
CA PRO A 132 -13.23 -18.29 18.18
C PRO A 132 -13.91 -17.21 17.32
N ILE A 133 -13.20 -16.70 16.31
CA ILE A 133 -13.71 -15.68 15.39
C ILE A 133 -14.87 -16.25 14.57
N ARG A 134 -14.71 -17.45 13.98
CA ARG A 134 -15.77 -18.09 13.19
C ARG A 134 -17.04 -18.32 14.00
N LYS A 135 -16.91 -18.82 15.24
CA LYS A 135 -18.05 -19.06 16.12
C LYS A 135 -18.78 -17.76 16.45
N ALA A 136 -18.04 -16.73 16.85
CA ALA A 136 -18.62 -15.42 17.17
C ALA A 136 -19.29 -14.76 15.95
N LEU A 137 -18.68 -14.84 14.76
CA LEU A 137 -19.25 -14.31 13.52
C LEU A 137 -20.55 -15.03 13.15
N ALA A 138 -20.58 -16.36 13.21
CA ALA A 138 -21.78 -17.13 12.93
C ALA A 138 -22.94 -16.76 13.88
N SER A 139 -22.65 -16.64 15.18
CA SER A 139 -23.64 -16.20 16.17
C SER A 139 -24.14 -14.76 15.92
N ALA A 140 -23.25 -13.83 15.58
CA ALA A 140 -23.63 -12.44 15.28
C ALA A 140 -24.49 -12.33 14.02
N LEU A 141 -24.09 -12.99 12.92
CA LEU A 141 -24.86 -13.00 11.68
C LEU A 141 -26.21 -13.71 11.83
N HIS A 142 -26.31 -14.72 12.70
CA HIS A 142 -27.60 -15.34 13.03
C HIS A 142 -28.55 -14.32 13.66
N ARG A 143 -28.09 -13.54 14.65
CA ARG A 143 -28.90 -12.47 15.27
C ARG A 143 -29.38 -11.42 14.27
N VAL A 144 -28.52 -10.99 13.36
CA VAL A 144 -28.89 -10.02 12.30
C VAL A 144 -30.01 -10.58 11.41
N ARG A 145 -29.91 -11.86 11.01
CA ARG A 145 -30.94 -12.49 10.16
C ARG A 145 -32.26 -12.71 10.88
N THR A 146 -32.23 -12.99 12.19
CA THR A 146 -33.45 -13.18 12.99
C THR A 146 -34.13 -11.85 13.32
N ALA A 147 -33.38 -10.76 13.52
CA ALA A 147 -33.95 -9.45 13.83
C ALA A 147 -34.66 -8.77 12.64
N ARG A 148 -34.39 -9.22 11.41
CA ARG A 148 -34.99 -8.69 10.17
C ARG A 148 -36.23 -9.48 9.71
N ARG A 149 -36.60 -10.56 10.41
CA ARG A 149 -37.82 -11.33 10.18
C ARG A 149 -38.93 -10.85 11.09
#